data_AF-A0AAT9GNE6-F1
#
_entry.id   AF-A0AAT9GNE6-F1
#
_cell.length_a   1.000
_cell.length_b   1.000
_cell.length_c   1.000
_cell.angle_alpha   90.00
_cell.angle_beta   90.00
_cell.angle_gamma   90.00
#
_symmetry.space_group_name_H-M   'P 1'
#
loop_
_entity.id
_entity.type
_entity.pdbx_description
1 polymer ?
#
loop_
_entity_poly.entity_id
_entity_poly.type
_entity_poly.pdbx_seq_one_letter_code
_entity_poly.pdbx_strand_id
1 'polypeptide(L)' 'MNIKILSVTKKDNLYEVEGLVPAKCAVGYYHVKIKLQGFRIIESKCDCGENFCTHAIKLEFAYVKMKNKLSS' A
#
# COMPACT_ATOMS: atom_id res chain seq x y z
N MET A 1 -14.20 0.32 2.32
CA MET A 1 -13.03 1.23 2.15
C MET A 1 -12.51 1.04 0.74
N ASN A 2 -12.56 2.07 -0.09
CA ASN A 2 -12.16 1.96 -1.50
C ASN A 2 -10.69 2.35 -1.63
N ILE A 3 -9.80 1.39 -1.37
CA ILE A 3 -8.34 1.58 -1.54
C ILE A 3 -8.04 1.36 -3.02
N LYS A 4 -7.43 2.34 -3.67
CA LYS A 4 -7.06 2.23 -5.08
C LYS A 4 -5.57 1.94 -5.20
N ILE A 5 -5.23 0.78 -5.74
CA ILE A 5 -3.84 0.47 -6.09
C ILE A 5 -3.58 1.14 -7.46
N LEU A 6 -2.60 2.03 -7.49
CA LEU A 6 -2.22 2.79 -8.70
C LEU A 6 -1.20 2.01 -9.52
N SER A 7 -0.22 1.40 -8.85
CA SER A 7 0.84 0.65 -9.51
C SER A 7 1.43 -0.40 -8.59
N VAL A 8 1.83 -1.51 -9.20
CA VAL A 8 2.60 -2.57 -8.55
C VAL A 8 3.79 -2.86 -9.45
N THR A 9 4.98 -2.62 -8.92
CA THR A 9 6.24 -2.88 -9.60
C THR A 9 6.99 -3.96 -8.85
N LYS A 10 7.35 -5.05 -9.53
CA LYS A 10 8.23 -6.08 -8.97
C LYS A 10 9.66 -5.84 -9.45
N LYS A 11 10.61 -5.74 -8.52
CA LYS A 11 12.06 -5.69 -8.80
C LYS A 11 12.74 -6.78 -7.99
N ASP A 12 13.28 -7.78 -8.68
CA ASP A 12 13.89 -8.96 -8.06
C ASP A 12 12.96 -9.61 -7.03
N ASN A 13 13.25 -9.39 -5.74
CA ASN A 13 12.51 -9.91 -4.58
C ASN A 13 11.73 -8.85 -3.81
N LEU A 14 11.66 -7.62 -4.34
CA LEU A 14 10.97 -6.48 -3.78
C LEU A 14 9.73 -6.14 -4.62
N TYR A 15 8.64 -5.79 -3.94
CA TYR A 15 7.43 -5.26 -4.54
C TYR A 15 7.25 -3.82 -4.10
N GLU A 16 7.33 -2.89 -5.03
CA GLU A 16 6.90 -1.51 -4.83
C GLU A 16 5.41 -1.43 -5.16
N VAL A 17 4.60 -1.09 -4.16
CA VAL A 17 3.16 -0.89 -4.31
C VAL A 17 2.85 0.55 -4.02
N GLU A 18 2.16 1.20 -4.95
CA GLU A 18 1.70 2.57 -4.82
C GLU A 18 0.18 2.62 -4.91
N GLY A 19 -0.45 3.39 -4.03
CA GLY A 19 -1.90 3.48 -3.98
C GLY A 19 -2.43 4.68 -3.22
N LEU A 20 -3.72 4.88 -3.34
CA LEU A 20 -4.50 5.90 -2.67
C LEU A 20 -5.33 5.26 -1.56
N VAL A 21 -5.07 5.70 -0.33
CA VAL A 21 -5.76 5.20 0.87
C VAL A 21 -6.66 6.30 1.41
N PRO A 22 -7.98 6.09 1.52
CA PRO A 22 -8.87 7.09 2.07
C PRO A 22 -8.60 7.31 3.55
N ALA A 23 -8.42 8.57 3.93
CA ALA A 23 -8.32 8.98 5.32
C ALA A 23 -9.73 9.14 5.91
N LYS A 24 -9.94 8.73 7.16
CA LYS A 24 -11.12 9.17 7.90
C LYS A 24 -10.97 10.61 8.42
N CYS A 25 -9.72 11.07 8.56
CA CYS A 25 -9.38 12.33 9.24
C CYS A 25 -9.29 13.54 8.29
N ALA A 26 -9.18 13.32 6.98
CA ALA A 26 -9.08 14.36 5.97
C ALA A 26 -10.02 14.05 4.80
N VAL A 27 -10.63 15.09 4.23
CA VAL A 27 -11.43 14.97 3.00
C VAL A 27 -10.46 14.68 1.84
N GLY A 28 -10.23 13.40 1.54
CA GLY A 28 -9.35 13.00 0.45
C GLY A 28 -8.75 11.61 0.58
N TYR A 29 -7.72 11.37 -0.24
CA TYR A 29 -6.93 10.15 -0.24
C TYR A 29 -5.48 10.53 0.06
N TYR A 30 -4.84 9.79 0.96
CA TYR A 30 -3.39 9.87 1.09
C TYR A 30 -2.75 9.04 0.00
N HIS A 31 -1.75 9.61 -0.65
CA HIS A 31 -0.86 8.86 -1.50
C HIS A 31 0.12 8.09 -0.63
N VAL A 32 0.16 6.78 -0.86
CA VAL A 32 0.93 5.85 -0.06
C VAL A 32 1.75 4.99 -0.99
N LYS A 33 3.05 4.91 -0.70
CA LYS A 33 3.99 4.06 -1.41
C LYS A 33 4.68 3.15 -0.40
N ILE A 34 4.57 1.85 -0.61
CA ILE A 34 5.20 0.84 0.24
C ILE A 34 6.15 -0.03 -0.60
N LYS A 35 7.27 -0.39 -0.01
CA LYS A 35 8.16 -1.45 -0.49
C LYS A 35 7.98 -2.66 0.39
N LEU A 36 7.67 -3.78 -0.24
CA LEU A 36 7.48 -5.07 0.39
C LEU A 36 8.62 -5.99 -0.03
N GLN A 37 9.16 -6.76 0.91
CA GLN A 37 10.00 -7.91 0.62
C GLN A 37 9.23 -9.16 1.05
N GLY A 38 8.71 -9.92 0.08
CA GLY A 38 7.75 -11.00 0.34
C GLY A 38 6.41 -10.47 0.87
N PHE A 39 6.17 -10.58 2.18
CA PHE A 39 4.95 -10.13 2.87
C PHE A 39 5.22 -9.06 3.94
N ARG A 40 6.45 -8.53 4.01
CA ARG A 40 6.84 -7.55 5.04
C ARG A 40 7.17 -6.22 4.40
N ILE A 41 6.61 -5.14 4.95
CA ILE A 41 6.96 -3.76 4.58
C ILE A 41 8.39 -3.49 5.08
N ILE A 42 9.29 -3.16 4.15
CA ILE A 42 10.68 -2.74 4.45
C ILE A 42 10.83 -1.22 4.43
N GLU A 43 10.00 -0.53 3.67
CA GLU A 43 9.99 0.93 3.58
C GLU A 43 8.58 1.39 3.23
N SER A 44 8.17 2.52 3.78
CA SER A 44 6.88 3.12 3.48
C SER A 44 6.98 4.63 3.52
N LYS A 45 6.30 5.26 2.58
CA LYS A 45 6.12 6.71 2.46
C LYS A 45 4.63 6.99 2.37
N CYS A 46 4.16 7.86 3.24
CA CYS A 46 2.77 8.30 3.25
C CYS A 46 2.74 9.82 3.33
N ASP A 47 1.84 10.42 2.55
CA ASP A 47 1.62 11.86 2.54
C ASP A 47 1.13 12.41 3.90
N CYS A 48 0.70 11.53 4.82
CA CYS A 48 0.39 11.90 6.20
C CYS A 48 1.62 12.29 7.06
N GLY A 49 2.84 12.17 6.53
CA GLY A 49 4.09 12.58 7.20
C GLY A 49 4.73 11.52 8.09
N GLU A 50 4.07 10.38 8.31
CA GLU A 50 4.63 9.25 9.07
C GLU A 50 5.15 8.16 8.14
N ASN A 51 6.35 7.65 8.43
CA ASN A 51 6.95 6.56 7.67
C ASN A 51 6.10 5.29 7.77
N PHE A 52 5.66 4.90 8.96
CA PHE A 52 4.85 3.69 9.16
C PHE A 52 3.52 4.04 9.83
N CYS A 53 2.46 4.12 9.03
CA CYS A 53 1.13 4.51 9.49
C CYS A 53 0.07 3.48 9.12
N THR A 54 -1.12 3.67 9.68
CA THR A 54 -2.29 2.83 9.38
C THR A 54 -2.61 2.81 7.87
N HIS A 55 -2.25 3.85 7.11
CA HIS A 55 -2.45 3.89 5.66
C HIS A 55 -1.54 2.90 4.91
N ALA A 56 -0.26 2.81 5.29
CA ALA A 56 0.68 1.85 4.73
C ALA A 56 0.22 0.40 4.96
N ILE A 57 -0.23 0.10 6.19
CA ILE A 57 -0.78 -1.21 6.55
C ILE A 57 -2.03 -1.52 5.71
N LYS A 58 -2.96 -0.57 5.59
CA LYS A 58 -4.16 -0.74 4.75
C LYS A 58 -3.82 -1.02 3.29
N LEU A 59 -2.83 -0.34 2.73
CA LEU A 59 -2.39 -0.56 1.36
C LEU A 59 -1.80 -1.96 1.18
N GLU A 60 -0.97 -2.41 2.12
CA GLU A 60 -0.41 -3.77 2.13
C GLU A 60 -1.52 -4.83 2.17
N PHE A 61 -2.47 -4.71 3.11
CA PHE A 61 -3.63 -5.60 3.17
C PHE A 61 -4.45 -5.62 1.87
N ALA A 62 -4.65 -4.45 1.25
CA ALA A 62 -5.36 -4.36 -0.02
C ALA A 62 -4.60 -5.09 -1.14
N TYR A 63 -3.28 -4.95 -1.18
CA TYR A 63 -2.41 -5.63 -2.14
C TYR A 63 -2.42 -7.15 -1.93
N VAL A 64 -2.25 -7.64 -0.70
CA VAL A 64 -2.30 -9.08 -0.40
C VAL A 64 -3.65 -9.67 -0.75
N LYS A 65 -4.75 -8.96 -0.43
CA LYS A 65 -6.10 -9.40 -0.78
C LYS A 65 -6.31 -9.45 -2.31
N MET A 66 -5.81 -8.46 -3.05
CA MET A 66 -5.85 -8.46 -4.52
C MET A 66 -5.04 -9.64 -5.08
N LYS A 67 -3.82 -9.85 -4.59
CA LYS A 67 -2.94 -10.93 -5.04
C LYS A 67 -3.56 -12.30 -4.77
N ASN A 68 -4.16 -12.51 -3.59
CA ASN A 68 -4.82 -13.76 -3.25
C ASN A 68 -6.01 -14.04 -4.18
N LYS A 69 -6.77 -13.01 -4.56
CA LYS A 69 -7.90 -13.13 -5.50
C LYS A 69 -7.47 -13.48 -6.93
N LEU A 70 -6.23 -13.15 -7.33
CA LEU A 70 -5.67 -13.55 -8.64
C LEU A 70 -5.14 -14.99 -8.65
N SER A 71 -4.97 -15.64 -7.50
CA SER A 71 -4.49 -17.02 -7.39
C SER A 71 -5.61 -18.04 -7.13
N SER A 72 -6.89 -17.63 -7.22
CA SER A 72 -8.06 -18.51 -7.11
C SER A 72 -8.79 -18.65 -8.43
#